data_AF-B9M574-F1
#
_entry.id   AF-B9M574-F1
#
_cell.length_a   1.000
_cell.length_b   1.000
_cell.length_c   1.000
_cell.angle_alpha   90.00
_cell.angle_beta   90.00
_cell.angle_gamma   90.00
#
_symmetry.space_group_name_H-M   'P 1'
#
loop_
_entity.id
_entity.type
_entity.pdbx_description
1 polymer ?
#
loop_
_entity_poly.entity_id
_entity_poly.type
_entity_poly.pdbx_seq_one_letter_code
_entity_poly.pdbx_strand_id
1 'polypeptide(L)'
;MNDHDDKTLDSYRALRLMAEIATEEPISQRELSSRLGIALGLVNSYLKNLVSKGFVRVKNFPRNRYAYLLTPQGIAEKSRLAYQHLGYFSSLYTIARQDYLVLFRSLHGQGVQNVAFCGVDEVAEIAYLSLKETGLELATVMDDEAAGKTFFDKTVTTLAMGLLSGNHRIVITSLKRREALREDLLRLGVDPELILVTGNLES
;
A
#
# COMPACT_ATOMS: atom_id res chain seq x y z
N MET A 1 22.53 -5.09 -8.36
CA MET A 1 21.11 -5.50 -8.48
C MET A 1 21.08 -6.69 -9.41
N ASN A 2 20.67 -7.88 -8.95
CA ASN A 2 20.90 -9.15 -9.64
C ASN A 2 19.82 -9.43 -10.70
N ASP A 3 20.13 -10.23 -11.74
CA ASP A 3 19.19 -10.68 -12.80
C ASP A 3 17.93 -11.36 -12.25
N HIS A 4 18.01 -11.96 -11.04
CA HIS A 4 16.90 -12.57 -10.33
C HIS A 4 15.88 -11.54 -9.80
N ASP A 5 16.36 -10.40 -9.30
CA ASP A 5 15.51 -9.33 -8.74
C ASP A 5 14.76 -8.62 -9.87
N ASP A 6 15.43 -8.41 -11.01
CA ASP A 6 14.84 -7.75 -12.18
C ASP A 6 13.73 -8.61 -12.81
N LYS A 7 13.94 -9.93 -12.93
CA LYS A 7 12.91 -10.88 -13.36
C LYS A 7 11.69 -10.92 -12.42
N THR A 8 11.93 -10.84 -11.12
CA THR A 8 10.87 -10.83 -10.10
C THR A 8 10.07 -9.51 -10.17
N LEU A 9 10.75 -8.39 -10.39
CA LEU A 9 10.10 -7.09 -10.56
C LEU A 9 9.25 -7.04 -11.84
N ASP A 10 9.74 -7.62 -12.93
CA ASP A 10 9.02 -7.70 -14.19
C ASP A 10 7.77 -8.60 -14.10
N SER A 11 7.88 -9.77 -13.46
CA SER A 11 6.74 -10.65 -13.24
C SER A 11 5.69 -9.99 -12.35
N TYR A 12 6.11 -9.21 -11.35
CA TYR A 12 5.21 -8.46 -10.49
C TYR A 12 4.49 -7.34 -11.23
N ARG A 13 5.18 -6.58 -12.08
CA ARG A 13 4.57 -5.55 -12.93
C ARG A 13 3.55 -6.15 -13.90
N ALA A 14 3.86 -7.30 -14.50
CA ALA A 14 2.93 -8.03 -15.35
C ALA A 14 1.68 -8.48 -14.57
N LEU A 15 1.85 -9.02 -13.36
CA LEU A 15 0.74 -9.38 -12.46
C LEU A 15 -0.15 -8.18 -12.14
N ARG A 16 0.45 -7.04 -11.78
CA ARG A 16 -0.32 -5.80 -11.49
C ARG A 16 -1.06 -5.29 -12.72
N LEU A 17 -0.43 -5.29 -13.89
CA LEU A 17 -1.09 -4.91 -15.13
C LEU A 17 -2.28 -5.82 -15.45
N MET A 18 -2.12 -7.14 -15.30
CA MET A 18 -3.23 -8.11 -15.44
C MET A 18 -4.34 -7.88 -14.41
N ALA A 19 -4.00 -7.41 -13.20
CA ALA A 19 -4.99 -7.08 -12.19
C ALA A 19 -5.84 -5.86 -12.57
N GLU A 20 -5.21 -4.77 -13.05
CA GLU A 20 -5.91 -3.56 -13.48
C GLU A 20 -6.90 -3.82 -14.63
N ILE A 21 -6.48 -4.58 -15.65
CA ILE A 21 -7.32 -4.85 -16.83
C ILE A 21 -8.40 -5.91 -16.57
N ALA A 22 -8.35 -6.63 -15.45
CA ALA A 22 -9.38 -7.60 -15.09
C ALA A 22 -10.70 -6.95 -14.66
N THR A 23 -10.72 -5.64 -14.45
CA THR A 23 -11.93 -4.86 -14.12
C THR A 23 -12.90 -4.72 -15.30
N GLU A 24 -12.50 -5.14 -16.50
CA GLU A 24 -13.27 -5.07 -17.76
C GLU A 24 -13.71 -3.64 -18.19
N GLU A 25 -13.21 -2.61 -17.51
CA GLU A 25 -13.46 -1.22 -17.85
C GLU A 25 -12.54 -0.73 -18.99
N PRO A 26 -13.06 0.02 -19.98
CA PRO A 26 -12.24 0.62 -21.03
C PRO A 26 -11.23 1.61 -20.44
N ILE A 27 -9.94 1.29 -20.53
CA ILE A 27 -8.85 2.04 -19.92
C ILE A 27 -7.79 2.44 -20.95
N SER A 28 -7.18 3.60 -20.78
CA SER A 28 -6.06 4.04 -21.64
C SER A 28 -4.71 3.56 -21.09
N GLN A 29 -3.71 3.44 -21.96
CA GLN A 29 -2.34 3.12 -21.51
C GLN A 29 -1.76 4.19 -20.57
N ARG A 30 -2.15 5.46 -20.74
CA ARG A 30 -1.75 6.57 -19.85
C ARG A 30 -2.37 6.43 -18.47
N GLU A 31 -3.61 6.02 -18.41
CA GLU A 31 -4.29 5.76 -17.14
C GLU A 31 -3.67 4.56 -16.42
N LEU A 32 -3.38 3.46 -17.14
CA LEU A 32 -2.62 2.33 -16.61
C LEU A 32 -1.24 2.75 -16.10
N SER A 33 -0.53 3.61 -16.83
CA SER A 33 0.77 4.17 -16.40
C SER A 33 0.66 4.90 -15.07
N SER A 34 -0.36 5.76 -14.92
CA SER A 34 -0.62 6.50 -13.68
C SER A 34 -0.97 5.58 -12.52
N ARG A 35 -1.85 4.58 -12.71
CA ARG A 35 -2.26 3.64 -11.66
C ARG A 35 -1.13 2.71 -11.23
N LEU A 36 -0.32 2.27 -12.19
CA LEU A 36 0.79 1.35 -11.92
C LEU A 36 2.05 2.06 -11.43
N GLY A 37 2.18 3.37 -11.65
CA GLY A 37 3.37 4.14 -11.31
C GLY A 37 4.58 3.76 -12.17
N ILE A 38 4.35 3.35 -13.43
CA ILE A 38 5.41 2.96 -14.37
C ILE A 38 5.30 3.75 -15.67
N ALA A 39 6.41 3.88 -16.40
CA ALA A 39 6.45 4.61 -17.66
C ALA A 39 5.47 4.05 -18.71
N LEU A 40 4.84 4.94 -19.49
CA LEU A 40 3.91 4.58 -20.57
C LEU A 40 4.50 3.57 -21.57
N GLY A 41 5.80 3.70 -21.88
CA GLY A 41 6.53 2.76 -22.74
C GLY A 41 6.58 1.34 -22.18
N LEU A 42 6.76 1.19 -20.86
CA LEU A 42 6.74 -0.11 -20.18
C LEU A 42 5.33 -0.72 -20.22
N VAL A 43 4.29 0.07 -19.95
CA VAL A 43 2.89 -0.37 -20.09
C VAL A 43 2.63 -0.93 -21.49
N ASN A 44 3.02 -0.18 -22.53
CA ASN A 44 2.85 -0.61 -23.92
C ASN A 44 3.64 -1.90 -24.22
N SER A 45 4.88 -1.99 -23.74
CA SER A 45 5.72 -3.19 -23.91
C SER A 45 5.08 -4.42 -23.26
N TYR A 46 4.65 -4.32 -22.00
CA TYR A 46 3.97 -5.44 -21.32
C TYR A 46 2.66 -5.80 -22.04
N LEU A 47 1.81 -4.83 -22.40
CA LEU A 47 0.57 -5.11 -23.12
C LEU A 47 0.82 -5.86 -24.44
N LYS A 48 1.81 -5.43 -25.23
CA LYS A 48 2.19 -6.14 -26.47
C LYS A 48 2.65 -7.57 -26.19
N ASN A 49 3.47 -7.77 -25.16
CA ASN A 49 3.94 -9.10 -24.74
C ASN A 49 2.76 -9.99 -24.34
N LEU A 50 1.85 -9.49 -23.50
CA LEU A 50 0.66 -10.22 -23.05
C LEU A 50 -0.28 -10.58 -24.21
N VAL A 51 -0.45 -9.68 -25.18
CA VAL A 51 -1.22 -9.94 -26.41
C VAL A 51 -0.53 -11.01 -27.26
N SER A 52 0.79 -10.92 -27.46
CA SER A 52 1.54 -11.91 -28.26
C SER A 52 1.50 -13.32 -27.66
N LYS A 53 1.38 -13.42 -26.33
CA LYS A 53 1.24 -14.70 -25.61
C LYS A 53 -0.21 -15.21 -25.54
N GLY A 54 -1.17 -14.46 -26.09
CA GLY A 54 -2.59 -14.82 -26.06
C GLY A 54 -3.27 -14.60 -24.71
N PHE A 55 -2.62 -13.94 -23.75
CA PHE A 55 -3.17 -13.68 -22.42
C PHE A 55 -4.16 -12.51 -22.40
N VAL A 56 -4.01 -11.56 -23.33
CA VAL A 56 -4.85 -10.36 -23.44
C VAL A 56 -5.39 -10.22 -24.85
N ARG A 57 -6.67 -9.85 -24.96
CA ARG A 57 -7.28 -9.37 -26.20
C ARG A 57 -7.54 -7.88 -26.12
N VAL A 58 -7.30 -7.18 -27.23
CA VAL A 58 -7.53 -5.75 -27.35
C VAL A 58 -8.77 -5.50 -28.20
N LYS A 59 -9.68 -4.68 -27.71
CA LYS A 59 -10.81 -4.14 -28.48
C LYS A 59 -10.74 -2.62 -28.49
N ASN A 60 -10.78 -2.02 -29.68
CA ASN A 60 -10.71 -0.58 -29.84
C ASN A 60 -12.01 0.10 -29.43
N PHE A 61 -11.91 1.23 -28.74
CA PHE A 61 -13.04 2.11 -28.42
C PHE A 61 -12.80 3.51 -28.97
N PRO A 62 -13.86 4.29 -29.26
CA PRO A 62 -13.75 5.70 -29.54
C PRO A 62 -13.05 6.42 -28.37
N ARG A 63 -12.25 7.46 -28.66
CA ARG A 63 -11.47 8.29 -27.70
C ARG A 63 -10.14 7.71 -27.19
N ASN A 64 -9.39 6.96 -28.02
CA ASN A 64 -8.07 6.40 -27.66
C ASN A 64 -8.09 5.50 -26.41
N ARG A 65 -9.26 4.90 -26.13
CA ARG A 65 -9.42 3.90 -25.07
C ARG A 65 -9.46 2.51 -25.69
N TYR A 66 -9.01 1.53 -24.92
CA TYR A 66 -9.06 0.14 -25.29
C TYR A 66 -9.76 -0.63 -24.19
N ALA A 67 -10.57 -1.63 -24.57
CA ALA A 67 -10.88 -2.69 -23.64
C ALA A 67 -9.78 -3.74 -23.77
N TYR A 68 -9.03 -3.90 -22.69
CA TYR A 68 -8.09 -5.00 -22.51
C TYR A 68 -8.81 -6.09 -21.73
N LEU A 69 -9.00 -7.25 -22.36
CA LEU A 69 -9.74 -8.35 -21.77
C LEU A 69 -8.78 -9.53 -21.57
N LEU A 70 -8.75 -10.08 -20.35
CA LEU A 70 -8.03 -11.31 -20.09
C LEU A 70 -8.72 -12.47 -20.83
N THR A 71 -7.93 -13.31 -21.48
CA THR A 71 -8.42 -14.60 -21.98
C THR A 71 -8.47 -15.61 -20.84
N PRO A 72 -9.12 -16.78 -21.00
CA PRO A 72 -9.04 -17.86 -20.01
C PRO A 72 -7.58 -18.25 -19.68
N GLN A 73 -6.70 -18.23 -20.69
CA GLN A 73 -5.27 -18.46 -20.50
C GLN A 73 -4.60 -17.32 -19.71
N GLY A 74 -4.98 -16.06 -19.96
CA GLY A 74 -4.52 -14.91 -19.19
C GLY A 74 -4.97 -14.93 -17.73
N ILE A 75 -6.17 -15.42 -17.44
CA ILE A 75 -6.65 -15.63 -16.06
C ILE A 75 -5.79 -16.68 -15.37
N ALA A 76 -5.52 -17.82 -16.02
CA ALA A 76 -4.65 -18.86 -15.48
C ALA A 76 -3.21 -18.34 -15.21
N GLU A 77 -2.66 -17.54 -16.13
CA GLU A 77 -1.34 -16.95 -15.95
C GLU A 77 -1.31 -15.91 -14.82
N LYS A 78 -2.34 -15.07 -14.69
CA LYS A 78 -2.48 -14.14 -13.57
C LYS A 78 -2.45 -14.88 -12.24
N SER A 79 -3.19 -16.00 -12.13
CA SER A 79 -3.18 -16.85 -10.93
C SER A 79 -1.81 -17.47 -10.67
N ARG A 80 -1.12 -17.96 -11.71
CA ARG A 80 0.23 -18.50 -11.60
C ARG A 80 1.24 -17.46 -11.09
N LEU A 81 1.19 -16.24 -11.64
CA LEU A 81 2.03 -15.13 -11.21
C LEU A 81 1.71 -14.72 -9.76
N ALA A 82 0.43 -14.64 -9.39
CA ALA A 82 0.02 -14.34 -8.01
C ALA A 82 0.58 -15.38 -7.03
N TYR A 83 0.49 -16.67 -7.37
CA TYR A 83 1.07 -17.75 -6.57
C TYR A 83 2.60 -17.63 -6.45
N GLN A 84 3.28 -17.30 -7.55
CA GLN A 84 4.74 -17.11 -7.56
C GLN A 84 5.18 -15.97 -6.62
N HIS A 85 4.36 -14.93 -6.46
CA HIS A 85 4.66 -13.81 -5.56
C HIS A 85 4.18 -14.00 -4.11
N LEU A 86 3.44 -15.07 -3.80
CA LEU A 86 2.86 -15.27 -2.47
C LEU A 86 3.94 -15.34 -1.37
N GLY A 87 5.04 -16.04 -1.63
CA GLY A 87 6.17 -16.12 -0.67
C GLY A 87 6.80 -14.75 -0.40
N TYR A 88 6.90 -13.91 -1.44
CA TYR A 88 7.42 -12.54 -1.32
C TYR A 88 6.47 -11.63 -0.52
N PHE A 89 5.16 -11.66 -0.77
CA PHE A 89 4.23 -10.88 0.03
C PHE A 89 4.14 -11.36 1.48
N SER A 90 4.25 -12.67 1.71
CA SER A 90 4.31 -13.25 3.05
C SER A 90 5.55 -12.79 3.83
N SER A 91 6.71 -12.70 3.17
CA SER A 91 7.93 -12.18 3.81
C SER A 91 7.79 -10.69 4.13
N LEU A 92 7.25 -9.88 3.21
CA LEU A 92 6.97 -8.46 3.46
C LEU A 92 6.03 -8.26 4.66
N TYR A 93 4.95 -9.04 4.74
CA TYR A 93 4.04 -9.03 5.87
C TYR A 93 4.76 -9.36 7.18
N THR A 94 5.58 -10.40 7.17
CA THR A 94 6.34 -10.85 8.35
C THR A 94 7.31 -9.78 8.84
N ILE A 95 8.03 -9.14 7.92
CA ILE A 95 8.96 -8.04 8.22
C ILE A 95 8.20 -6.86 8.81
N ALA A 96 7.14 -6.38 8.14
CA ALA A 96 6.35 -5.25 8.62
C ALA A 96 5.77 -5.52 10.02
N ARG A 97 5.22 -6.72 10.25
CA ARG A 97 4.71 -7.13 11.57
C ARG A 97 5.80 -7.10 12.63
N GLN A 98 6.98 -7.63 12.32
CA GLN A 98 8.11 -7.60 13.25
C GLN A 98 8.53 -6.17 13.58
N ASP A 99 8.64 -5.28 12.59
CA ASP A 99 9.03 -3.89 12.81
C ASP A 99 8.03 -3.15 13.71
N TYR A 100 6.72 -3.34 13.48
CA TYR A 100 5.69 -2.76 14.33
C TYR A 100 5.73 -3.32 15.75
N LEU A 101 5.90 -4.63 15.93
CA LEU A 101 6.02 -5.24 17.26
C LEU A 101 7.20 -4.66 18.04
N VAL A 102 8.36 -4.47 17.39
CA VAL A 102 9.53 -3.86 18.06
C VAL A 102 9.23 -2.42 18.44
N LEU A 103 8.68 -1.61 17.53
CA LEU A 103 8.28 -0.23 17.81
C LEU A 103 7.31 -0.15 19.01
N PHE A 104 6.24 -0.94 18.97
CA PHE A 104 5.20 -0.91 20.01
C PHE A 104 5.68 -1.43 21.37
N ARG A 105 6.54 -2.46 21.40
CA ARG A 105 7.17 -2.91 22.66
C ARG A 105 8.08 -1.83 23.25
N SER A 106 8.82 -1.11 22.41
CA SER A 106 9.65 0.02 22.85
C SER A 106 8.78 1.12 23.48
N LEU A 107 7.69 1.51 22.82
CA LEU A 107 6.75 2.50 23.36
C LEU A 107 6.11 2.05 24.67
N HIS A 108 5.66 0.80 24.75
CA HIS A 108 5.11 0.25 25.98
C HIS A 108 6.14 0.26 27.13
N GLY A 109 7.40 -0.11 26.84
CA GLY A 109 8.49 -0.03 27.81
C GLY A 109 8.82 1.39 28.28
N GLN A 110 8.52 2.40 27.47
CA GLN A 110 8.61 3.82 27.83
C GLN A 110 7.39 4.34 28.62
N GLY A 111 6.43 3.46 28.95
CA GLY A 111 5.21 3.81 29.69
C GLY A 111 4.12 4.43 28.82
N VAL A 112 4.25 4.39 27.50
CA VAL A 112 3.16 4.80 26.59
C VAL A 112 2.01 3.81 26.75
N GLN A 113 0.79 4.33 26.83
CA GLN A 113 -0.44 3.53 26.91
C GLN A 113 -1.26 3.59 25.63
N ASN A 114 -1.22 4.74 24.94
CA ASN A 114 -2.07 5.04 23.79
C ASN A 114 -1.23 5.53 22.62
N VAL A 115 -1.57 5.08 21.42
CA VAL A 115 -0.99 5.59 20.17
C VAL A 115 -2.11 5.99 19.20
N ALA A 116 -1.81 6.93 18.32
CA ALA A 116 -2.67 7.29 17.18
C ALA A 116 -2.06 6.74 15.90
N PHE A 117 -2.90 6.30 14.97
CA PHE A 117 -2.46 5.89 13.64
C PHE A 117 -2.67 7.02 12.63
N CYS A 118 -1.70 7.21 11.73
CA CYS A 118 -1.78 8.15 10.62
C CYS A 118 -1.55 7.43 9.29
N GLY A 119 -2.57 7.41 8.43
CA GLY A 119 -2.60 6.69 7.17
C GLY A 119 -3.29 5.33 7.29
N VAL A 120 -4.33 5.13 6.47
CA VAL A 120 -5.08 3.88 6.36
C VAL A 120 -4.76 3.22 5.03
N ASP A 121 -4.05 2.10 5.08
CA ASP A 121 -3.82 1.19 3.96
C ASP A 121 -3.62 -0.25 4.49
N GLU A 122 -3.17 -1.16 3.63
CA GLU A 122 -2.89 -2.56 3.97
C GLU A 122 -1.90 -2.73 5.14
N VAL A 123 -0.98 -1.78 5.32
CA VAL A 123 0.04 -1.81 6.37
C VAL A 123 -0.55 -1.39 7.72
N ALA A 124 -1.57 -0.52 7.72
CA ALA A 124 -2.24 -0.10 8.95
C ALA A 124 -2.92 -1.28 9.67
N GLU A 125 -3.47 -2.24 8.94
CA GLU A 125 -4.02 -3.46 9.54
C GLU A 125 -2.93 -4.30 10.23
N ILE A 126 -1.76 -4.44 9.60
CA ILE A 126 -0.60 -5.14 10.19
C ILE A 126 -0.16 -4.44 11.47
N ALA A 127 -0.09 -3.11 11.46
CA ALA A 127 0.22 -2.32 12.63
C ALA A 127 -0.83 -2.53 13.73
N TYR A 128 -2.11 -2.53 13.41
CA TYR A 128 -3.17 -2.73 14.40
C TYR A 128 -3.09 -4.09 15.08
N LEU A 129 -2.94 -5.16 14.29
CA LEU A 129 -2.78 -6.51 14.84
C LEU A 129 -1.55 -6.61 15.75
N SER A 130 -0.44 -5.98 15.36
CA SER A 130 0.78 -5.93 16.17
C SER A 130 0.58 -5.14 17.47
N LEU A 131 -0.16 -4.04 17.43
CA LEU A 131 -0.48 -3.21 18.60
C LEU A 131 -1.26 -3.98 19.66
N LYS A 132 -2.22 -4.81 19.25
CA LYS A 132 -3.06 -5.60 20.16
C LYS A 132 -2.26 -6.63 20.97
N GLU A 133 -1.02 -6.92 20.58
CA GLU A 133 -0.12 -7.83 21.28
C GLU A 133 0.76 -7.13 22.34
N THR A 134 0.82 -5.80 22.38
CA THR A 134 1.77 -5.06 23.24
C THR A 134 1.13 -4.32 24.41
N GLY A 135 -0.17 -4.55 24.68
CA GLY A 135 -0.90 -3.89 25.75
C GLY A 135 -1.15 -2.38 25.53
N LEU A 136 -0.84 -1.87 24.33
CA LEU A 136 -1.15 -0.51 23.92
C LEU A 136 -2.57 -0.44 23.37
N GLU A 137 -3.19 0.73 23.51
CA GLU A 137 -4.49 1.03 22.93
C GLU A 137 -4.39 1.98 21.74
N LEU A 138 -5.28 1.76 20.77
CA LEU A 138 -5.44 2.66 19.63
C LEU A 138 -6.41 3.79 20.02
N ALA A 139 -5.87 4.99 20.20
CA ALA A 139 -6.67 6.17 20.55
C ALA A 139 -7.55 6.61 19.38
N THR A 140 -6.91 6.96 18.25
CA THR A 140 -7.56 7.48 17.05
C THR A 140 -6.85 7.03 15.78
N VAL A 141 -7.57 7.12 14.66
CA VAL A 141 -7.07 6.84 13.31
C VAL A 141 -7.32 8.06 12.45
N MET A 142 -6.26 8.54 11.79
CA MET A 142 -6.25 9.78 11.02
C MET A 142 -5.83 9.50 9.59
N ASP A 143 -6.64 9.92 8.62
CA ASP A 143 -6.32 9.89 7.20
C ASP A 143 -7.33 10.76 6.44
N ASP A 144 -6.86 11.85 5.82
CA ASP A 144 -7.73 12.76 5.08
C ASP A 144 -8.38 12.09 3.85
N GLU A 145 -7.70 11.12 3.22
CA GLU A 145 -8.22 10.39 2.06
C GLU A 145 -9.26 9.31 2.44
N ALA A 146 -9.27 8.91 3.71
CA ALA A 146 -10.18 7.90 4.25
C ALA A 146 -11.13 8.44 5.31
N ALA A 147 -11.19 9.76 5.51
CA ALA A 147 -12.05 10.39 6.51
C ALA A 147 -13.51 9.96 6.38
N GLY A 148 -14.13 9.63 7.50
CA GLY A 148 -15.51 9.12 7.58
C GLY A 148 -15.67 7.63 7.27
N LYS A 149 -14.62 6.93 6.79
CA LYS A 149 -14.62 5.47 6.68
C LYS A 149 -14.38 4.82 8.04
N THR A 150 -14.59 3.52 8.11
CA THR A 150 -14.34 2.71 9.30
C THR A 150 -13.02 1.96 9.17
N PHE A 151 -12.21 1.98 10.23
CA PHE A 151 -11.03 1.13 10.40
C PHE A 151 -11.26 0.28 11.66
N PHE A 152 -11.57 -1.01 11.48
CA PHE A 152 -12.07 -1.90 12.52
C PHE A 152 -13.24 -1.30 13.31
N ASP A 153 -13.05 -0.98 14.58
CA ASP A 153 -14.05 -0.39 15.49
C ASP A 153 -13.95 1.13 15.59
N LYS A 154 -13.05 1.77 14.82
CA LYS A 154 -12.79 3.21 14.85
C LYS A 154 -13.32 3.89 13.59
N THR A 155 -13.86 5.10 13.75
CA THR A 155 -14.13 5.99 12.62
C THR A 155 -12.85 6.75 12.29
N VAL A 156 -12.46 6.74 11.02
CA VAL A 156 -11.28 7.46 10.52
C VAL A 156 -11.60 8.95 10.48
N THR A 157 -10.74 9.75 11.11
CA THR A 157 -10.85 11.20 11.18
C THR A 157 -9.89 11.87 10.20
N THR A 158 -10.11 13.15 9.91
CA THR A 158 -9.08 13.97 9.26
C THR A 158 -7.90 14.17 10.21
N LEU A 159 -6.71 14.47 9.68
CA LEU A 159 -5.53 14.76 10.49
C LEU A 159 -5.81 15.92 11.46
N ALA A 160 -6.42 17.00 10.96
CA ALA A 160 -6.75 18.16 11.79
C ALA A 160 -7.71 17.81 12.94
N MET A 161 -8.78 17.05 12.69
CA MET A 161 -9.73 16.66 13.74
C MET A 161 -9.11 15.68 14.74
N GLY A 162 -8.34 14.72 14.26
CA GLY A 162 -7.68 13.73 15.11
C GLY A 162 -6.69 14.39 16.08
N LEU A 163 -5.94 15.39 15.64
CA LEU A 163 -5.00 16.14 16.48
C LEU A 163 -5.69 16.94 17.61
N LEU A 164 -6.94 17.37 17.43
CA LEU A 164 -7.69 18.07 18.48
C LEU A 164 -8.02 17.16 19.68
N SER A 165 -7.97 15.84 19.51
CA SER A 165 -8.32 14.88 20.57
C SER A 165 -7.21 14.66 21.60
N GLY A 166 -6.03 15.25 21.42
CA GLY A 166 -4.94 15.19 22.39
C GLY A 166 -3.55 15.17 21.75
N ASN A 167 -2.52 15.22 22.60
CA ASN A 167 -1.13 15.10 22.16
C ASN A 167 -0.75 13.62 22.06
N HIS A 168 -0.86 13.05 20.87
CA HIS A 168 -0.69 11.61 20.65
C HIS A 168 0.74 11.24 20.26
N ARG A 169 1.17 10.03 20.60
CA ARG A 169 2.27 9.36 19.87
C ARG A 169 1.70 8.85 18.56
N ILE A 170 2.04 9.49 17.46
CA ILE A 170 1.44 9.27 16.14
C ILE A 170 2.34 8.34 15.35
N VAL A 171 1.83 7.16 15.03
CA VAL A 171 2.54 6.15 14.26
C VAL A 171 2.04 6.24 12.82
N ILE A 172 2.95 6.53 11.89
CA ILE A 172 2.61 6.53 10.47
C ILE A 172 2.47 5.07 10.02
N THR A 173 1.27 4.72 9.60
CA THR A 173 0.83 3.38 9.24
C THR A 173 0.62 3.22 7.74
N SER A 174 1.43 3.91 6.95
CA SER A 174 1.52 3.75 5.50
C SER A 174 2.98 3.77 5.06
N LEU A 175 3.41 2.75 4.31
CA LEU A 175 4.74 2.75 3.70
C LEU A 175 4.79 3.61 2.44
N LYS A 176 3.70 3.61 1.65
CA LYS A 176 3.64 4.32 0.37
C LYS A 176 3.51 5.83 0.54
N ARG A 177 2.77 6.27 1.57
CA ARG A 177 2.49 7.70 1.83
C ARG A 177 3.30 8.28 3.00
N ARG A 178 4.34 7.57 3.47
CA ARG A 178 5.09 7.92 4.69
C ARG A 178 5.55 9.37 4.72
N GLU A 179 6.30 9.80 3.71
CA GLU A 179 6.88 11.15 3.66
C GLU A 179 5.80 12.22 3.52
N ALA A 180 4.80 11.99 2.67
CA ALA A 180 3.69 12.93 2.48
C ALA A 180 2.91 13.15 3.78
N LEU A 181 2.52 12.05 4.46
CA LEU A 181 1.81 12.14 5.74
C LEU A 181 2.67 12.79 6.82
N ARG A 182 3.98 12.53 6.85
CA ARG A 182 4.90 13.18 7.78
C ARG A 182 4.95 14.69 7.54
N GLU A 183 5.08 15.13 6.28
CA GLU A 183 5.06 16.55 5.94
C GLU A 183 3.74 17.21 6.34
N ASP A 184 2.61 16.54 6.11
CA ASP A 184 1.30 17.08 6.47
C ASP A 184 1.13 17.24 7.99
N LEU A 185 1.58 16.26 8.79
CA LEU A 185 1.62 16.39 10.25
C LEU A 185 2.50 17.56 10.71
N LEU A 186 3.69 17.72 10.12
CA LEU A 186 4.58 18.83 10.45
C LEU A 186 3.98 20.20 10.09
N ARG A 187 3.29 20.31 8.94
CA ARG A 187 2.57 21.54 8.54
C ARG A 187 1.44 21.88 9.51
N LEU A 188 0.82 20.87 10.12
CA LEU A 188 -0.20 21.02 11.15
C LEU A 188 0.40 21.33 12.54
N GLY A 189 1.72 21.46 12.66
CA GLY A 189 2.40 21.86 13.89
C GLY A 189 2.65 20.72 14.87
N VAL A 190 2.58 19.46 14.42
CA VAL A 190 2.93 18.30 15.26
C VAL A 190 4.43 18.29 15.55
N ASP A 191 4.80 18.10 16.81
CA ASP A 191 6.18 17.92 17.22
C ASP A 191 6.80 16.69 16.52
N PRO A 192 7.95 16.82 15.82
CA PRO A 192 8.64 15.70 15.20
C PRO A 192 8.89 14.50 16.13
N GLU A 193 9.09 14.70 17.43
CA GLU A 193 9.33 13.63 18.42
C GLU A 193 8.07 12.77 18.69
N LEU A 194 6.90 13.28 18.32
CA LEU A 194 5.64 12.56 18.43
C LEU A 194 5.31 11.75 17.18
N ILE A 195 6.04 11.97 16.08
CA ILE A 195 5.84 11.27 14.79
C ILE A 195 6.78 10.07 14.71
N LEU A 196 6.20 8.88 14.71
CA LEU A 196 6.90 7.61 14.77
C LEU A 196 6.72 6.83 13.46
N VAL A 197 7.78 6.18 13.01
CA VAL A 197 7.80 5.33 11.81
C VAL A 197 8.50 4.03 12.11
N THR A 198 8.08 2.94 11.45
CA THR A 198 8.82 1.67 11.47
C THR A 198 10.10 1.77 10.65
N GLY A 199 11.17 1.13 11.13
CA GLY A 199 12.50 1.16 10.50
C GLY A 199 13.44 2.25 11.00
N ASN A 200 13.01 3.10 11.94
CA ASN A 200 13.87 4.00 12.71
C ASN A 200 14.02 3.45 14.14
N LEU A 201 14.80 2.38 14.29
CA LEU A 201 15.52 2.13 15.53
C LEU A 201 16.97 2.37 15.17
N GLU A 202 17.49 3.47 15.67
CA GLU A 202 18.82 4.01 15.36
C GLU A 202 19.89 2.91 15.36
N SER A 203 20.83 3.04 14.41
CA SER A 203 22.23 2.72 14.70
C SER A 203 22.83 3.91 15.44
#